data_AF-A0A1Z3HPY0-F1
#
_entry.id   AF-A0A1Z3HPY0-F1
#
_cell.length_a   1.000
_cell.length_b   1.000
_cell.length_c   1.000
_cell.angle_alpha   90.00
_cell.angle_beta   90.00
_cell.angle_gamma   90.00
#
_symmetry.space_group_name_H-M   'P 1'
#
loop_
_entity.id
_entity.type
_entity.pdbx_description
1 polymer ?
#
loop_
_entity_poly.entity_id
_entity_poly.type
_entity_poly.pdbx_seq_one_letter_code
_entity_poly.pdbx_strand_id
1 'polypeptide(L)'
;MLAKSQPPRPPSVLQKIARAFRVFGWIGLAVQVCLAFLAVVSLLLATFGQNFSPDDNPGNSIGMFWAIASLIGLVVGLGLTSRYTLVGRALQLDPQVKIQPKKSDAIQLLRLGIMTGGGGILLGILGSGTSIGVIVGKTVSQPPGVAITDPEKIVRTLDALVMLANISLIAAHFAGVLTALWLLERIHYYEKPGKAK
;
A
#
# COMPACT_ATOMS: atom_id res chain seq x y z
N MET A 1 -6.97 57.03 16.81
CA MET A 1 -6.55 56.48 15.50
C MET A 1 -6.96 55.01 15.46
N LEU A 2 -8.05 54.67 14.77
CA LEU A 2 -8.60 53.31 14.72
C LEU A 2 -7.80 52.48 13.73
N ALA A 3 -7.18 51.39 14.21
CA ALA A 3 -6.49 50.42 13.36
C ALA A 3 -7.51 49.72 12.45
N LYS A 4 -7.41 49.98 11.14
CA LYS A 4 -8.22 49.35 10.10
C LYS A 4 -7.86 47.86 10.06
N SER A 5 -8.73 47.00 10.58
CA SER A 5 -8.60 45.54 10.46
C SER A 5 -8.63 45.17 8.98
N GLN A 6 -7.52 44.67 8.45
CA GLN A 6 -7.50 44.15 7.09
C GLN A 6 -8.44 42.93 7.01
N PRO A 7 -9.36 42.88 6.04
CA PRO A 7 -10.19 41.69 5.85
C PRO A 7 -9.31 40.48 5.50
N PRO A 8 -9.68 39.26 5.91
CA PRO A 8 -8.90 38.06 5.64
C PRO A 8 -8.72 37.91 4.12
N ARG A 9 -7.47 37.93 3.66
CA ARG A 9 -7.14 37.72 2.25
C ARG A 9 -7.68 36.35 1.81
N PRO A 10 -8.45 36.26 0.72
CA PRO A 10 -8.94 34.98 0.23
C PRO A 10 -7.76 34.05 -0.05
N PRO A 11 -7.87 32.75 0.29
CA PRO A 11 -6.78 31.81 0.10
C PRO A 11 -6.38 31.80 -1.37
N SER A 12 -5.11 32.09 -1.66
CA SER A 12 -4.57 32.06 -3.02
C SER A 12 -4.78 30.66 -3.64
N VAL A 13 -4.86 30.58 -4.97
CA VAL A 13 -4.99 29.30 -5.70
C VAL A 13 -3.95 28.27 -5.22
N LEU A 14 -2.74 28.75 -4.87
CA LEU A 14 -1.67 27.99 -4.22
C LEU A 14 -2.08 27.30 -2.90
N GLN A 15 -2.82 27.97 -2.01
CA GLN A 15 -3.27 27.38 -0.74
C GLN A 15 -4.33 26.29 -0.93
N LYS A 16 -5.23 26.45 -1.92
CA LYS A 16 -6.23 25.42 -2.25
C LYS A 16 -5.55 24.16 -2.83
N ILE A 17 -4.54 24.35 -3.67
CA ILE A 17 -3.76 23.25 -4.24
C ILE A 17 -2.94 22.55 -3.14
N ALA A 18 -2.24 23.29 -2.27
CA ALA A 18 -1.52 22.71 -1.14
C ALA A 18 -2.43 21.90 -0.20
N ARG A 19 -3.67 22.36 0.03
CA ARG A 19 -4.65 21.65 0.85
C ARG A 19 -5.13 20.35 0.19
N ALA A 20 -5.48 20.38 -1.09
CA ALA A 20 -5.85 19.18 -1.83
C ALA A 20 -4.69 18.16 -1.83
N PHE A 21 -3.45 18.65 -1.98
CA PHE A 21 -2.26 17.81 -1.94
C PHE A 21 -2.09 17.08 -0.60
N ARG A 22 -2.32 17.79 0.51
CA ARG A 22 -2.24 17.21 1.84
C ARG A 22 -3.33 16.14 2.04
N VAL A 23 -4.53 16.36 1.54
CA VAL A 23 -5.63 15.40 1.71
C VAL A 23 -5.35 14.11 0.94
N PHE A 24 -4.95 14.19 -0.33
CA PHE A 24 -4.68 13.00 -1.14
C PHE A 24 -3.49 12.17 -0.62
N GLY A 25 -2.38 12.80 -0.23
CA GLY A 25 -1.23 12.08 0.33
C GLY A 25 -1.55 11.39 1.67
N TRP A 26 -2.35 12.02 2.53
CA TRP A 26 -2.78 11.41 3.79
C TRP A 26 -3.82 10.31 3.61
N ILE A 27 -4.72 10.44 2.63
CA ILE A 27 -5.66 9.37 2.28
C ILE A 27 -4.89 8.15 1.76
N GLY A 28 -3.92 8.34 0.85
CA GLY A 28 -3.10 7.25 0.34
C GLY A 28 -2.36 6.51 1.45
N LEU A 29 -1.71 7.25 2.36
CA LEU A 29 -1.05 6.67 3.52
C LEU A 29 -2.03 5.97 4.48
N ALA A 30 -3.19 6.56 4.75
CA ALA A 30 -4.20 5.96 5.62
C ALA A 30 -4.73 4.64 5.04
N VAL A 31 -5.04 4.62 3.74
CA VAL A 31 -5.46 3.40 3.03
C VAL A 31 -4.37 2.33 3.11
N GLN A 32 -3.11 2.71 2.87
CA GLN A 32 -1.97 1.79 2.94
C GLN A 32 -1.79 1.20 4.36
N VAL A 33 -1.95 2.00 5.41
CA VAL A 33 -1.88 1.54 6.81
C VAL A 33 -3.05 0.63 7.16
N CYS A 34 -4.27 0.96 6.77
CA CYS A 34 -5.45 0.12 7.02
C CYS A 34 -5.30 -1.25 6.34
N LEU A 35 -4.83 -1.28 5.10
CA LEU A 35 -4.59 -2.51 4.36
C LEU A 35 -3.41 -3.32 4.93
N ALA A 36 -2.34 -2.65 5.38
CA ALA A 36 -1.23 -3.30 6.07
C ALA A 36 -1.72 -3.97 7.37
N PHE A 37 -2.56 -3.28 8.15
CA PHE A 37 -3.16 -3.84 9.35
C PHE A 37 -4.00 -5.08 9.04
N LEU A 38 -4.86 -5.02 8.02
CA LEU A 38 -5.67 -6.17 7.60
C LEU A 38 -4.79 -7.36 7.18
N ALA A 39 -3.72 -7.10 6.43
CA ALA A 39 -2.77 -8.12 6.00
C ALA A 39 -2.07 -8.78 7.20
N VAL A 40 -1.55 -7.98 8.13
CA VAL A 40 -0.85 -8.47 9.33
C VAL A 40 -1.78 -9.31 10.19
N VAL A 41 -2.98 -8.82 10.49
CA VAL A 41 -3.96 -9.58 11.30
C VAL A 41 -4.31 -10.91 10.62
N SER A 42 -4.58 -10.88 9.31
CA SER A 42 -4.91 -12.11 8.56
C SER A 42 -3.76 -13.11 8.59
N LEU A 43 -2.52 -12.65 8.41
CA LEU A 43 -1.35 -13.50 8.40
C LEU A 43 -1.05 -14.09 9.78
N LEU A 44 -1.20 -13.31 10.85
CA LEU A 44 -1.05 -13.78 12.23
C LEU A 44 -2.10 -14.84 12.56
N LEU A 45 -3.37 -14.58 12.24
CA LEU A 45 -4.44 -15.57 12.44
C LEU A 45 -4.20 -16.84 11.63
N ALA A 46 -3.75 -16.71 10.38
CA ALA A 46 -3.42 -17.86 9.55
C ALA A 46 -2.25 -18.67 10.12
N THR A 47 -1.20 -18.00 10.60
CA THR A 47 0.00 -18.63 11.17
C THR A 47 -0.29 -19.32 12.50
N PHE A 48 -0.86 -18.59 13.47
CA PHE A 48 -1.15 -19.15 14.79
C PHE A 48 -2.31 -20.14 14.75
N GLY A 49 -3.24 -19.98 13.81
CA GLY A 49 -4.34 -20.92 13.60
C GLY A 49 -3.87 -22.33 13.24
N GLN A 50 -2.69 -22.47 12.61
CA GLN A 50 -2.12 -23.78 12.26
C GLN A 50 -1.85 -24.64 13.50
N ASN A 51 -1.59 -24.03 14.66
CA ASN A 51 -1.34 -24.76 15.90
C ASN A 51 -2.60 -25.48 16.43
N PHE A 52 -3.79 -24.96 16.08
CA PHE A 52 -5.08 -25.53 16.50
C PHE A 52 -5.71 -26.43 15.45
N SER A 53 -5.38 -26.17 14.19
CA SER A 53 -5.83 -26.95 13.04
C SER A 53 -4.61 -27.09 12.12
N PRO A 54 -3.82 -28.16 12.23
CA PRO A 54 -2.68 -28.36 11.35
C PRO A 54 -3.12 -28.59 9.91
N ASP A 55 -2.44 -27.99 8.93
CA ASP A 55 -2.56 -28.29 7.50
C ASP A 55 -1.23 -28.80 6.95
N ASP A 56 -1.22 -29.99 6.36
CA ASP A 56 -0.03 -30.51 5.68
C ASP A 56 0.02 -30.07 4.20
N ASN A 57 -0.96 -29.27 3.73
CA ASN A 57 -0.95 -28.76 2.36
C ASN A 57 0.22 -27.76 2.11
N PRO A 58 1.19 -28.10 1.24
CA PRO A 58 2.35 -27.24 0.99
C PRO A 58 1.99 -25.91 0.32
N GLY A 59 0.88 -25.86 -0.44
CA GLY A 59 0.46 -24.62 -1.11
C GLY A 59 0.11 -23.51 -0.13
N ASN A 60 -0.36 -23.86 1.07
CA ASN A 60 -0.70 -22.89 2.11
C ASN A 60 0.57 -22.23 2.68
N SER A 61 1.61 -23.01 3.00
CA SER A 61 2.88 -22.47 3.50
C SER A 61 3.63 -21.66 2.43
N ILE A 62 3.56 -22.06 1.16
CA ILE A 62 4.09 -21.28 0.03
C ILE A 62 3.37 -19.93 -0.09
N GLY A 63 2.04 -19.90 0.04
CA GLY A 63 1.26 -18.66 0.02
C GLY A 63 1.60 -17.71 1.18
N MET A 64 1.86 -18.26 2.37
CA MET A 64 2.34 -17.49 3.53
C MET A 64 3.75 -16.92 3.30
N PHE A 65 4.66 -17.71 2.72
CA PHE A 65 6.01 -17.25 2.41
C PHE A 65 5.99 -16.01 1.50
N TRP A 66 5.21 -16.04 0.42
CA TRP A 66 5.07 -14.89 -0.48
C TRP A 66 4.43 -13.68 0.20
N ALA A 67 3.44 -13.90 1.07
CA ALA A 67 2.83 -12.84 1.86
C ALA A 67 3.84 -12.18 2.81
N ILE A 68 4.67 -12.95 3.52
CA ILE A 68 5.72 -12.43 4.40
C ILE A 68 6.73 -11.60 3.60
N ALA A 69 7.17 -12.10 2.44
CA ALA A 69 8.09 -11.38 1.57
C ALA A 69 7.48 -10.04 1.08
N SER A 70 6.22 -10.06 0.66
CA SER A 70 5.51 -8.85 0.23
C SER A 70 5.28 -7.87 1.39
N LEU A 71 5.02 -8.37 2.61
CA LEU A 71 4.85 -7.56 3.82
C LEU A 71 6.14 -6.83 4.20
N ILE A 72 7.30 -7.48 4.11
CA ILE A 72 8.61 -6.83 4.33
C ILE A 72 8.79 -5.67 3.34
N GLY A 73 8.48 -5.91 2.06
CA GLY A 73 8.47 -4.85 1.05
C GLY A 73 7.51 -3.71 1.40
N LEU A 74 6.35 -4.01 1.98
CA LEU A 74 5.34 -3.01 2.35
C LEU A 74 5.82 -2.11 3.48
N VAL A 75 6.53 -2.66 4.48
CA VAL A 75 7.12 -1.88 5.58
C VAL A 75 8.13 -0.87 5.02
N VAL A 76 8.98 -1.29 4.07
CA VAL A 76 9.89 -0.38 3.37
C VAL A 76 9.11 0.69 2.61
N GLY A 77 8.07 0.30 1.86
CA GLY A 77 7.21 1.22 1.11
C GLY A 77 6.48 2.24 1.99
N LEU A 78 6.00 1.84 3.17
CA LEU A 78 5.40 2.73 4.17
C LEU A 78 6.41 3.74 4.72
N GLY A 79 7.65 3.30 4.97
CA GLY A 79 8.75 4.18 5.37
C GLY A 79 9.06 5.24 4.31
N LEU A 80 9.11 4.85 3.04
CA LEU A 80 9.29 5.79 1.92
C LEU A 80 8.10 6.76 1.84
N THR A 81 6.88 6.25 1.93
CA THR A 81 5.63 7.03 1.85
C THR A 81 5.50 8.08 2.92
N SER A 82 5.86 7.70 4.15
CA SER A 82 5.90 8.62 5.27
C SER A 82 6.95 9.72 5.04
N ARG A 83 8.15 9.37 4.55
CA ARG A 83 9.23 10.34 4.31
C ARG A 83 8.86 11.39 3.27
N TYR A 84 8.35 11.02 2.10
CA TYR A 84 8.00 12.03 1.10
C TYR A 84 6.72 12.83 1.46
N THR A 85 5.78 12.24 2.21
CA THR A 85 4.61 12.98 2.73
C THR A 85 5.03 14.05 3.75
N LEU A 86 6.07 13.79 4.54
CA LEU A 86 6.66 14.75 5.48
C LEU A 86 7.52 15.81 4.78
N VAL A 87 8.37 15.42 3.82
CA VAL A 87 9.20 16.36 3.05
C VAL A 87 8.35 17.29 2.17
N GLY A 88 7.28 16.77 1.56
CA GLY A 88 6.31 17.58 0.81
C GLY A 88 5.63 18.66 1.66
N ARG A 89 5.47 18.45 2.98
CA ARG A 89 4.98 19.48 3.91
C ARG A 89 6.02 20.58 4.14
N ALA A 90 7.29 20.21 4.34
CA ALA A 90 8.37 21.17 4.65
C ALA A 90 8.62 22.16 3.50
N LEU A 91 8.49 21.69 2.25
CA LEU A 91 8.66 22.53 1.05
C LEU A 91 7.49 23.49 0.77
N GLN A 92 6.30 23.22 1.32
CA GLN A 92 5.09 24.01 1.04
C GLN A 92 4.82 25.10 2.09
N LEU A 93 5.40 24.98 3.29
CA LEU A 93 5.13 25.90 4.40
C LEU A 93 6.03 27.13 4.41
N ASP A 94 7.17 27.11 3.71
CA ASP A 94 8.11 28.22 3.75
C ASP A 94 8.84 28.44 2.40
N PRO A 95 8.55 29.53 1.69
CA PRO A 95 9.29 29.94 0.48
C PRO A 95 10.77 30.23 0.74
N GLN A 96 11.20 30.38 2.01
CA GLN A 96 12.55 30.74 2.43
C GLN A 96 13.36 29.55 2.99
N VAL A 97 12.79 28.33 3.07
CA VAL A 97 13.56 27.15 3.56
C VAL A 97 14.56 26.71 2.50
N LYS A 98 15.82 27.12 2.73
CA LYS A 98 17.05 26.76 2.00
C LYS A 98 17.39 25.26 1.97
N ILE A 99 16.62 24.42 2.68
CA ILE A 99 16.77 22.96 2.65
C ILE A 99 15.84 22.42 1.55
N GLN A 100 16.12 22.77 0.30
CA GLN A 100 15.57 22.03 -0.83
C GLN A 100 16.39 20.74 -0.96
N PRO A 101 15.86 19.55 -0.60
CA PRO A 101 16.51 18.31 -1.00
C PRO A 101 16.69 18.36 -2.52
N LYS A 102 17.87 17.95 -3.01
CA LYS A 102 18.15 17.95 -4.44
C LYS A 102 17.01 17.22 -5.14
N LYS A 103 16.45 17.85 -6.17
CA LYS A 103 15.31 17.32 -6.93
C LYS A 103 15.57 15.91 -7.45
N SER A 104 16.82 15.62 -7.82
CA SER A 104 17.30 14.27 -8.19
C SER A 104 16.97 13.23 -7.12
N ASP A 105 17.20 13.57 -5.85
CA ASP A 105 17.10 12.67 -4.72
C ASP A 105 15.62 12.39 -4.40
N ALA A 106 14.75 13.41 -4.52
CA ALA A 106 13.31 13.25 -4.37
C ALA A 106 12.71 12.36 -5.47
N ILE A 107 13.11 12.57 -6.73
CA ILE A 107 12.67 11.72 -7.85
C ILE A 107 13.20 10.29 -7.69
N GLN A 108 14.45 10.12 -7.25
CA GLN A 108 15.03 8.80 -7.01
C GLN A 108 14.29 8.05 -5.89
N LEU A 109 13.92 8.74 -4.82
CA LEU A 109 13.14 8.16 -3.72
C LEU A 109 11.74 7.73 -4.18
N LEU A 110 11.09 8.53 -5.04
CA LEU A 110 9.81 8.17 -5.64
C LEU A 110 9.93 6.96 -6.58
N ARG A 111 10.97 6.91 -7.41
CA ARG A 111 11.25 5.75 -8.27
C ARG A 111 11.51 4.50 -7.44
N LEU A 112 12.26 4.61 -6.35
CA LEU A 112 12.47 3.50 -5.41
C LEU A 112 11.13 3.03 -4.82
N GLY A 113 10.25 3.94 -4.40
CA GLY A 113 8.91 3.61 -3.92
C GLY A 113 8.07 2.86 -4.96
N ILE A 114 8.12 3.28 -6.22
CA ILE A 114 7.44 2.61 -7.33
C ILE A 114 8.02 1.20 -7.55
N MET A 115 9.34 1.05 -7.54
CA MET A 115 10.00 -0.25 -7.71
C MET A 115 9.70 -1.21 -6.54
N THR A 116 9.76 -0.71 -5.30
CA THR A 116 9.42 -1.49 -4.10
C THR A 116 7.95 -1.90 -4.13
N GLY A 117 7.04 -0.99 -4.49
CA GLY A 117 5.62 -1.29 -4.62
C GLY A 117 5.32 -2.28 -5.74
N GLY A 118 5.94 -2.12 -6.91
CA GLY A 118 5.83 -3.07 -8.01
C GLY A 118 6.33 -4.47 -7.64
N GLY A 119 7.49 -4.57 -6.99
CA GLY A 119 8.00 -5.84 -6.46
C GLY A 119 7.05 -6.47 -5.44
N GLY A 120 6.52 -5.66 -4.53
CA GLY A 120 5.53 -6.10 -3.55
C GLY A 120 4.23 -6.64 -4.16
N ILE A 121 3.74 -5.99 -5.22
CA ILE A 121 2.57 -6.46 -6.01
C ILE A 121 2.87 -7.81 -6.64
N LEU A 122 4.03 -7.98 -7.28
CA LEU A 122 4.42 -9.25 -7.90
C LEU A 122 4.46 -10.39 -6.87
N LEU A 123 5.08 -10.15 -5.71
CA LEU A 123 5.12 -11.12 -4.62
C LEU A 123 3.71 -11.46 -4.11
N GLY A 124 2.85 -10.45 -3.95
CA GLY A 124 1.46 -10.67 -3.55
C GLY A 124 0.66 -11.47 -4.58
N ILE A 125 0.87 -11.24 -5.89
CA ILE A 125 0.24 -12.01 -6.97
C ILE A 125 0.66 -13.48 -6.90
N LEU A 126 1.95 -13.76 -6.68
CA LEU A 126 2.43 -15.13 -6.53
C LEU A 126 1.77 -15.82 -5.32
N GLY A 127 1.71 -15.13 -4.17
CA GLY A 127 1.03 -15.64 -2.98
C GLY A 127 -0.46 -15.88 -3.19
N SER A 128 -1.18 -14.91 -3.77
CA SER A 128 -2.60 -15.06 -4.12
C SER A 128 -2.82 -16.20 -5.13
N GLY A 129 -1.96 -16.35 -6.13
CA GLY A 129 -2.01 -17.45 -7.09
C GLY A 129 -1.89 -18.82 -6.42
N THR A 130 -0.96 -18.95 -5.46
CA THR A 130 -0.82 -20.19 -4.69
C THR A 130 -2.02 -20.45 -3.78
N SER A 131 -2.51 -19.42 -3.08
CA SER A 131 -3.67 -19.57 -2.19
C SER A 131 -4.95 -19.92 -2.96
N ILE A 132 -5.17 -19.35 -4.15
CA ILE A 132 -6.38 -19.65 -4.94
C ILE A 132 -6.28 -21.08 -5.48
N GLY A 133 -5.07 -21.51 -5.85
CA GLY A 133 -4.80 -22.90 -6.25
C GLY A 133 -5.16 -23.89 -5.14
N VAL A 134 -4.80 -23.59 -3.88
CA VAL A 134 -5.16 -24.43 -2.72
C VAL A 134 -6.68 -24.48 -2.54
N ILE A 135 -7.35 -23.32 -2.51
CA ILE A 135 -8.80 -23.24 -2.29
C ILE A 135 -9.55 -23.98 -3.42
N VAL A 136 -9.17 -23.74 -4.67
CA VAL A 136 -9.79 -24.39 -5.83
C VAL A 136 -9.50 -25.89 -5.82
N GLY A 137 -8.27 -26.31 -5.55
CA GLY A 137 -7.90 -27.72 -5.47
C GLY A 137 -8.71 -28.48 -4.42
N LYS A 138 -8.82 -27.91 -3.22
CA LYS A 138 -9.66 -28.42 -2.12
C LYS A 138 -11.13 -28.50 -2.54
N THR A 139 -11.66 -27.43 -3.15
CA THR A 139 -13.06 -27.37 -3.63
C THR A 139 -13.37 -28.41 -4.70
N VAL A 140 -12.51 -28.55 -5.72
CA VAL A 140 -12.70 -29.52 -6.81
C VAL A 140 -12.58 -30.96 -6.32
N SER A 141 -11.75 -31.21 -5.30
CA SER A 141 -11.62 -32.53 -4.68
C SER A 141 -12.80 -32.95 -3.80
N GLN A 142 -13.82 -32.10 -3.68
CA GLN A 142 -15.06 -32.36 -2.95
C GLN A 142 -16.29 -32.36 -3.90
N PRO A 143 -16.54 -33.47 -4.62
CA PRO A 143 -17.75 -33.61 -5.43
C PRO A 143 -19.03 -33.49 -4.58
N PRO A 144 -20.09 -32.83 -5.08
CA PRO A 144 -21.36 -32.75 -4.37
C PRO A 144 -21.93 -34.15 -4.07
N GLY A 145 -22.49 -34.33 -2.87
CA GLY A 145 -23.19 -35.56 -2.49
C GLY A 145 -22.31 -36.71 -1.99
N VAL A 146 -20.99 -36.51 -1.88
CA VAL A 146 -20.07 -37.48 -1.28
C VAL A 146 -19.72 -37.05 0.15
N ALA A 147 -19.76 -37.99 1.09
CA ALA A 147 -19.32 -37.74 2.46
C ALA A 147 -17.83 -37.40 2.48
N ILE A 148 -17.45 -36.32 3.16
CA ILE A 148 -16.06 -35.91 3.29
C ILE A 148 -15.39 -36.82 4.32
N THR A 149 -14.54 -37.72 3.84
CA THR A 149 -13.79 -38.66 4.70
C THR A 149 -12.38 -38.18 5.03
N ASP A 150 -11.91 -37.15 4.32
CA ASP A 150 -10.55 -36.62 4.43
C ASP A 150 -10.61 -35.12 4.80
N PRO A 151 -10.23 -34.75 6.04
CA PRO A 151 -10.22 -33.37 6.50
C PRO A 151 -9.32 -32.43 5.68
N GLU A 152 -8.26 -32.93 5.04
CA GLU A 152 -7.33 -32.07 4.27
C GLU A 152 -7.95 -31.51 3.00
N LYS A 153 -9.01 -32.16 2.50
CA LYS A 153 -9.74 -31.71 1.33
C LYS A 153 -10.65 -30.53 1.64
N ILE A 154 -10.96 -30.27 2.91
CA ILE A 154 -11.87 -29.21 3.34
C ILE A 154 -11.18 -27.85 3.17
N VAL A 155 -11.85 -26.90 2.51
CA VAL A 155 -11.41 -25.50 2.47
C VAL A 155 -11.54 -24.91 3.87
N ARG A 156 -10.43 -24.41 4.39
CA ARG A 156 -10.36 -23.89 5.76
C ARG A 156 -10.37 -22.38 5.76
N THR A 157 -10.85 -21.79 6.86
CA THR A 157 -10.77 -20.34 7.08
C THR A 157 -9.32 -19.84 7.00
N LEU A 158 -8.35 -20.65 7.43
CA LEU A 158 -6.93 -20.28 7.35
C LEU A 158 -6.47 -20.10 5.89
N ASP A 159 -6.94 -20.93 4.95
CA ASP A 159 -6.62 -20.79 3.51
C ASP A 159 -7.11 -19.43 2.98
N ALA A 160 -8.33 -19.05 3.37
CA ALA A 160 -8.93 -17.77 2.99
C ALA A 160 -8.22 -16.58 3.66
N LEU A 161 -7.68 -16.73 4.86
CA LEU A 161 -6.90 -15.68 5.54
C LEU A 161 -5.54 -15.44 4.87
N VAL A 162 -4.86 -16.49 4.40
CA VAL A 162 -3.62 -16.33 3.61
C VAL A 162 -3.91 -15.62 2.28
N MET A 163 -5.02 -15.97 1.64
CA MET A 163 -5.50 -15.25 0.45
C MET A 163 -5.76 -13.78 0.74
N LEU A 164 -6.53 -13.49 1.79
CA LEU A 164 -6.90 -12.14 2.20
C LEU A 164 -5.67 -11.30 2.53
N ALA A 165 -4.67 -11.89 3.18
CA ALA A 165 -3.39 -11.23 3.45
C ALA A 165 -2.70 -10.81 2.15
N ASN A 166 -2.55 -11.72 1.18
CA ASN A 166 -1.92 -11.41 -0.10
C ASN A 166 -2.66 -10.34 -0.90
N ILE A 167 -4.00 -10.42 -1.00
CA ILE A 167 -4.80 -9.41 -1.70
C ILE A 167 -4.69 -8.04 -1.02
N SER A 168 -4.71 -8.00 0.31
CA SER A 168 -4.54 -6.75 1.07
C SER A 168 -3.16 -6.14 0.85
N LEU A 169 -2.11 -6.97 0.77
CA LEU A 169 -0.75 -6.52 0.46
C LEU A 169 -0.65 -5.95 -0.96
N ILE A 170 -1.24 -6.61 -1.97
CA ILE A 170 -1.31 -6.08 -3.35
C ILE A 170 -1.97 -4.70 -3.34
N ALA A 171 -3.12 -4.57 -2.69
CA ALA A 171 -3.85 -3.31 -2.62
C ALA A 171 -3.05 -2.21 -1.89
N ALA A 172 -2.35 -2.56 -0.81
CA ALA A 172 -1.52 -1.63 -0.05
C ALA A 172 -0.35 -1.11 -0.89
N HIS A 173 0.36 -2.00 -1.59
CA HIS A 173 1.43 -1.63 -2.51
C HIS A 173 0.92 -0.78 -3.66
N PHE A 174 -0.23 -1.14 -4.23
CA PHE A 174 -0.86 -0.36 -5.29
C PHE A 174 -1.20 1.07 -4.84
N ALA A 175 -1.76 1.24 -3.64
CA ALA A 175 -2.01 2.57 -3.07
C ALA A 175 -0.72 3.39 -2.90
N GLY A 176 0.37 2.74 -2.45
CA GLY A 176 1.69 3.37 -2.36
C GLY A 176 2.24 3.80 -3.72
N VAL A 177 2.13 2.95 -4.74
CA VAL A 177 2.54 3.25 -6.12
C VAL A 177 1.73 4.42 -6.70
N LEU A 178 0.41 4.43 -6.53
CA LEU A 178 -0.44 5.54 -6.97
C LEU A 178 -0.04 6.86 -6.31
N THR A 179 0.25 6.83 -5.01
CA THR A 179 0.71 8.01 -4.27
C THR A 179 2.05 8.52 -4.81
N ALA A 180 2.99 7.61 -5.10
CA ALA A 180 4.31 7.96 -5.64
C ALA A 180 4.23 8.50 -7.08
N LEU A 181 3.44 7.87 -7.96
CA LEU A 181 3.22 8.32 -9.33
C LEU A 181 2.56 9.70 -9.37
N TRP A 182 1.53 9.89 -8.53
CA TRP A 182 0.86 11.17 -8.42
C TRP A 182 1.83 12.26 -7.96
N LEU A 183 2.69 12.00 -6.95
CA LEU A 183 3.67 13.00 -6.53
C LEU A 183 4.70 13.30 -7.63
N LEU A 184 5.10 12.29 -8.40
CA LEU A 184 6.03 12.44 -9.52
C LEU A 184 5.43 13.30 -10.66
N GLU A 185 4.17 13.07 -11.02
CA GLU A 185 3.46 13.89 -12.02
C GLU A 185 3.41 15.36 -11.60
N ARG A 186 3.18 15.61 -10.30
CA ARG A 186 3.13 16.97 -9.77
C ARG A 186 4.48 17.68 -9.83
N ILE A 187 5.58 16.99 -9.54
CA ILE A 187 6.93 17.57 -9.70
C ILE A 187 7.16 18.01 -11.15
N HIS A 188 6.76 17.19 -12.13
CA HIS A 188 6.88 17.54 -13.55
C HIS A 188 5.97 18.69 -13.97
N TYR A 189 4.76 18.78 -13.42
CA TYR A 189 3.82 19.86 -13.75
C TYR A 189 4.37 21.25 -13.35
N TYR A 190 4.97 21.37 -12.16
CA TYR A 190 5.56 22.63 -11.69
C TYR A 190 6.91 22.97 -12.34
N GLU A 191 7.54 22.02 -13.03
CA GLU A 191 8.79 22.24 -13.77
C GLU A 191 8.58 22.96 -15.11
N LYS A 192 7.35 23.07 -15.61
CA LYS A 192 7.07 23.87 -16.82
C LYS A 192 6.61 25.29 -16.44
N PRO A 193 7.51 26.28 -16.24
CA PRO A 193 7.09 27.66 -16.24
C PRO A 193 6.74 28.05 -17.69
N GLY A 194 5.47 28.38 -17.93
CA GLY A 194 5.07 29.13 -19.11
C GLY A 194 4.71 28.32 -20.35
N LYS A 195 3.50 27.72 -20.36
CA LYS A 195 2.60 27.76 -21.54
C LYS A 195 1.15 27.81 -21.07
N ALA A 196 0.80 28.84 -20.31
CA ALA A 196 -0.57 29.34 -20.30
C ALA A 196 -0.58 30.51 -21.29
N LYS A 197 -1.06 30.25 -22.51
CA LYS A 197 -1.73 31.25 -23.33
C LYS A 197 -3.20 31.21 -22.97
#